data_AF-A0A318ZQC9-F1
#
_entry.id   AF-A0A318ZQC9-F1
#
_cell.length_a   1.000
_cell.length_b   1.000
_cell.length_c   1.000
_cell.angle_alpha   90.00
_cell.angle_beta   90.00
_cell.angle_gamma   90.00
#
_symmetry.space_group_name_H-M   'P 1'
#
loop_
_entity.id
_entity.type
_entity.pdbx_description
1 polymer ?
#
loop_
_entity_poly.entity_id
_entity_poly.type
_entity_poly.pdbx_seq_one_letter_code
_entity_poly.pdbx_strand_id
1 'polypeptide(L)'
;MVAEILDGCWRSCIDDDSVTRNLANLSGMVARAGAGVRPIPYSRLNSQNLANAMRFCLTTQAATAAQQIAAKMRNESGVAAAVKSFHRHLPLNRMRFHVMPNRAAVWTCVKSNRKINLSKPAAKILIEKPMIDVKEIRRSVLAPHTAHGPQDSFLRRRMRTDVLLNQPRGQFNLH
;
A
#
# COMPACT_ATOMS: atom_id res chain seq x y z
N MET A 1 -3.92 -11.82 16.83
CA MET A 1 -3.73 -11.67 15.37
C MET A 1 -4.86 -12.34 14.58
N VAL A 2 -5.12 -13.65 14.69
CA VAL A 2 -6.25 -14.29 13.99
C VAL A 2 -7.61 -13.75 14.45
N ALA A 3 -7.78 -13.53 15.77
CA ALA A 3 -8.99 -12.94 16.32
C ALA A 3 -9.29 -11.53 15.76
N GLU A 4 -8.27 -10.67 15.59
CA GLU A 4 -8.47 -9.33 15.04
C GLU A 4 -8.75 -9.32 13.53
N ILE A 5 -8.20 -10.27 12.79
CA ILE A 5 -8.50 -10.45 11.36
C ILE A 5 -9.95 -10.92 11.19
N LEU A 6 -10.40 -11.86 12.03
CA LEU A 6 -11.78 -12.32 12.02
C LEU A 6 -12.74 -11.22 12.48
N ASP A 7 -12.36 -10.40 13.44
CA ASP A 7 -13.15 -9.26 13.91
C ASP A 7 -13.29 -8.17 12.84
N GLY A 8 -12.23 -7.91 12.07
CA GLY A 8 -12.26 -7.02 10.90
C GLY A 8 -13.15 -7.55 9.77
N CYS A 9 -13.08 -8.86 9.47
CA CYS A 9 -13.99 -9.50 8.51
C CYS A 9 -15.44 -9.48 8.99
N TRP A 10 -15.69 -9.67 10.28
CA TRP A 10 -17.01 -9.66 10.90
C TRP A 10 -17.64 -8.26 10.86
N ARG A 11 -16.91 -7.20 11.25
CA ARG A 11 -17.38 -5.81 11.16
C ARG A 11 -17.72 -5.40 9.73
N SER A 12 -16.89 -5.80 8.75
CA SER A 12 -17.18 -5.56 7.33
C SER A 12 -18.46 -6.25 6.80
N CYS A 13 -19.02 -7.23 7.53
CA CYS A 13 -20.28 -7.87 7.16
C CYS A 13 -21.51 -7.22 7.81
N ILE A 14 -21.32 -6.41 8.86
CA ILE A 14 -22.39 -5.78 9.65
C ILE A 14 -22.52 -4.29 9.32
N ASP A 15 -21.40 -3.61 9.08
CA ASP A 15 -21.39 -2.17 8.86
C ASP A 15 -21.75 -1.83 7.40
N ASP A 16 -22.69 -0.90 7.22
CA ASP A 16 -23.03 -0.35 5.92
C ASP A 16 -21.86 0.52 5.44
N ASP A 17 -21.21 0.13 4.36
CA ASP A 17 -20.08 0.87 3.81
C ASP A 17 -20.60 2.18 3.20
N SER A 18 -20.46 3.28 3.95
CA SER A 18 -20.96 4.61 3.58
C SER A 18 -20.39 5.13 2.26
N VAL A 19 -19.27 4.56 1.80
CA VAL A 19 -18.62 4.90 0.53
C VAL A 19 -19.29 4.16 -0.64
N THR A 20 -19.80 2.94 -0.41
CA THR A 20 -20.26 2.06 -1.49
C THR A 20 -21.79 1.94 -1.58
N ARG A 21 -22.54 2.28 -0.50
CA ARG A 21 -24.01 2.09 -0.39
C ARG A 21 -24.48 0.72 -0.90
N ASN A 22 -23.64 -0.29 -0.75
CA ASN A 22 -23.88 -1.63 -1.26
C ASN A 22 -23.41 -2.65 -0.23
N LEU A 23 -24.33 -3.02 0.65
CA LEU A 23 -24.32 -4.26 1.45
C LEU A 23 -24.10 -5.54 0.59
N ALA A 24 -24.06 -5.43 -0.74
CA ALA A 24 -24.14 -6.52 -1.70
C ALA A 24 -22.81 -7.24 -2.02
N ASN A 25 -21.67 -6.77 -1.51
CA ASN A 25 -20.40 -7.27 -2.02
C ASN A 25 -19.97 -8.57 -1.32
N LEU A 26 -19.68 -8.55 -0.02
CA LEU A 26 -19.23 -9.74 0.72
C LEU A 26 -20.36 -10.70 1.08
N SER A 27 -21.43 -10.22 1.73
CA SER A 27 -22.60 -11.04 2.03
C SER A 27 -23.28 -11.56 0.75
N GLY A 28 -23.24 -10.76 -0.32
CA GLY A 28 -23.64 -11.22 -1.66
C GLY A 28 -22.72 -12.29 -2.25
N MET A 29 -21.39 -12.27 -2.00
CA MET A 29 -20.49 -13.35 -2.41
C MET A 29 -20.83 -14.66 -1.71
N VAL A 30 -21.07 -14.63 -0.39
CA VAL A 30 -21.46 -15.81 0.40
C VAL A 30 -22.81 -16.35 -0.08
N ALA A 31 -23.78 -15.47 -0.33
CA ALA A 31 -25.08 -15.85 -0.87
C ALA A 31 -24.99 -16.44 -2.30
N ARG A 32 -24.16 -15.85 -3.17
CA ARG A 32 -23.91 -16.38 -4.53
C ARG A 32 -23.24 -17.76 -4.51
N ALA A 33 -22.42 -18.02 -3.49
CA ALA A 33 -21.83 -19.33 -3.27
C ALA A 33 -22.81 -20.34 -2.64
N GLY A 34 -24.05 -19.92 -2.32
CA GLY A 34 -25.07 -20.76 -1.70
C GLY A 34 -24.86 -21.06 -0.23
N ALA A 35 -23.84 -20.45 0.40
CA ALA A 35 -23.49 -20.67 1.81
C ALA A 35 -24.31 -19.80 2.78
N GLY A 36 -25.21 -18.97 2.27
CA GLY A 36 -26.08 -18.11 3.06
C GLY A 36 -27.16 -17.45 2.19
N VAL A 37 -28.00 -16.64 2.82
CA VAL A 37 -29.02 -15.85 2.10
C VAL A 37 -28.47 -14.50 1.64
N ARG A 38 -29.10 -13.93 0.61
CA ARG A 38 -28.82 -12.55 0.20
C ARG A 38 -29.15 -11.59 1.36
N PRO A 39 -28.30 -10.59 1.64
CA PRO A 39 -28.54 -9.66 2.73
C PRO A 39 -29.91 -9.01 2.59
N ILE A 40 -30.66 -8.96 3.70
CA ILE A 40 -31.99 -8.37 3.77
C ILE A 40 -31.82 -6.86 3.99
N PRO A 41 -32.26 -5.99 3.07
CA PRO A 41 -32.21 -4.56 3.28
C PRO A 41 -33.00 -4.16 4.54
N TYR A 42 -32.47 -3.22 5.33
CA TYR A 42 -33.12 -2.77 6.57
C TYR A 42 -34.58 -2.35 6.35
N SER A 43 -34.86 -1.64 5.25
CA SER A 43 -36.22 -1.21 4.87
C SER A 43 -37.22 -2.34 4.63
N ARG A 44 -36.75 -3.58 4.47
CA ARG A 44 -37.58 -4.77 4.26
C ARG A 44 -37.47 -5.78 5.40
N LEU A 45 -36.67 -5.53 6.43
CA LEU A 45 -36.41 -6.46 7.52
C LEU A 45 -37.67 -6.66 8.37
N ASN A 46 -38.09 -7.90 8.57
CA ASN A 46 -39.18 -8.27 9.47
C ASN A 46 -38.94 -9.65 10.09
N SER A 47 -39.74 -10.03 11.09
CA SER A 47 -39.58 -11.30 11.80
C SER A 47 -39.69 -12.51 10.87
N GLN A 48 -40.57 -12.45 9.87
CA GLN A 48 -40.82 -13.57 8.96
C GLN A 48 -39.65 -13.84 8.02
N ASN A 49 -39.14 -12.80 7.34
CA ASN A 49 -38.03 -12.98 6.41
C ASN A 49 -36.71 -13.29 7.13
N LEU A 50 -36.53 -12.77 8.34
CA LEU A 50 -35.41 -13.14 9.20
C LEU A 50 -35.49 -14.63 9.59
N ALA A 51 -36.65 -15.11 10.04
CA ALA A 51 -36.84 -16.51 10.39
C ALA A 51 -36.61 -17.44 9.18
N ASN A 52 -37.08 -17.05 7.99
CA ASN A 52 -36.84 -17.79 6.76
C ASN A 52 -35.34 -17.82 6.39
N ALA A 53 -34.63 -16.71 6.56
CA ALA A 53 -33.19 -16.64 6.35
C ALA A 53 -32.42 -17.57 7.30
N MET A 54 -32.77 -17.58 8.58
CA MET A 54 -32.16 -18.48 9.57
C MET A 54 -32.40 -19.95 9.22
N ARG A 55 -33.63 -20.31 8.84
CA ARG A 55 -33.96 -21.67 8.39
C ARG A 55 -33.11 -22.09 7.18
N PHE A 56 -32.91 -21.20 6.21
CA PHE A 56 -32.03 -21.48 5.08
C PHE A 56 -30.59 -21.77 5.52
N CYS A 57 -30.03 -20.97 6.42
CA CYS A 57 -28.66 -21.18 6.92
C CYS A 57 -28.49 -22.50 7.68
N LEU A 58 -29.56 -23.09 8.21
CA LEU A 58 -29.57 -24.40 8.86
C LEU A 58 -29.70 -25.58 7.88
N THR A 59 -29.90 -25.31 6.58
CA THR A 59 -29.98 -26.38 5.58
C THR A 59 -28.64 -27.07 5.36
N THR A 60 -28.68 -28.36 5.03
CA THR A 60 -27.51 -29.13 4.63
C THR A 60 -26.83 -28.55 3.39
N GLN A 61 -27.60 -27.95 2.47
CA GLN A 61 -27.08 -27.25 1.30
C GLN A 61 -26.16 -26.09 1.70
N ALA A 62 -26.65 -25.19 2.56
CA ALA A 62 -25.86 -24.04 3.02
C ALA A 62 -24.61 -24.49 3.79
N ALA A 63 -24.74 -25.50 4.65
CA ALA A 63 -23.62 -26.08 5.38
C ALA A 63 -22.56 -26.70 4.45
N THR A 64 -22.99 -27.44 3.43
CA THR A 64 -22.09 -28.06 2.45
C THR A 64 -21.35 -26.99 1.64
N ALA A 65 -22.06 -25.97 1.16
CA ALA A 65 -21.44 -24.85 0.45
C ALA A 65 -20.42 -24.11 1.32
N ALA A 66 -20.75 -23.84 2.59
CA ALA A 66 -19.83 -23.23 3.55
C ALA A 66 -18.58 -24.10 3.78
N GLN A 67 -18.74 -25.43 3.89
CA GLN A 67 -17.63 -26.37 4.03
C GLN A 67 -16.73 -26.38 2.78
N GLN A 68 -17.31 -26.30 1.58
CA GLN A 68 -16.54 -26.20 0.34
C GLN A 68 -15.73 -24.90 0.27
N ILE A 69 -16.30 -23.77 0.68
CA ILE A 69 -15.58 -22.50 0.79
C ILE A 69 -14.42 -22.64 1.79
N ALA A 70 -14.68 -23.19 2.97
CA ALA A 70 -13.65 -23.41 3.99
C ALA A 70 -12.54 -24.36 3.53
N ALA A 71 -12.86 -25.39 2.75
CA ALA A 71 -11.87 -26.29 2.16
C ALA A 71 -11.00 -25.56 1.12
N LYS A 72 -11.59 -24.74 0.25
CA LYS A 72 -10.85 -23.91 -0.70
C LYS A 72 -9.92 -22.93 0.02
N MET A 73 -10.43 -22.20 1.01
CA MET A 73 -9.62 -21.27 1.82
C MET A 73 -8.44 -21.94 2.51
N ARG A 74 -8.60 -23.17 3.01
CA ARG A 74 -7.49 -23.94 3.61
C ARG A 74 -6.40 -24.33 2.61
N ASN A 75 -6.78 -24.56 1.35
CA ASN A 75 -5.85 -24.96 0.30
C ASN A 75 -5.28 -23.77 -0.49
N GLU A 76 -5.78 -22.56 -0.24
CA GLU A 76 -5.31 -21.33 -0.87
C GLU A 76 -4.08 -20.77 -0.15
N SER A 77 -3.04 -20.41 -0.92
CA SER A 77 -1.89 -19.65 -0.40
C SER A 77 -2.13 -18.15 -0.58
N GLY A 78 -3.08 -17.60 0.15
CA GLY A 78 -3.50 -16.21 0.03
C GLY A 78 -2.36 -15.21 0.21
N VAL A 79 -1.47 -15.45 1.20
CA VAL A 79 -0.30 -14.60 1.45
C VAL A 79 0.69 -14.66 0.30
N ALA A 80 1.04 -15.85 -0.20
CA ALA A 80 1.98 -15.97 -1.31
C ALA A 80 1.40 -15.36 -2.60
N ALA A 81 0.10 -15.55 -2.86
CA ALA A 81 -0.59 -14.93 -3.97
C ALA A 81 -0.62 -13.40 -3.85
N ALA A 82 -0.86 -12.86 -2.65
CA ALA A 82 -0.83 -11.43 -2.38
C ALA A 82 0.57 -10.85 -2.58
N VAL A 83 1.61 -11.48 -2.02
CA VAL A 83 3.01 -11.07 -2.22
C VAL A 83 3.36 -11.10 -3.70
N LYS A 84 3.04 -12.18 -4.41
CA LYS A 84 3.29 -12.28 -5.87
C LYS A 84 2.53 -11.20 -6.64
N SER A 85 1.28 -10.91 -6.25
CA SER A 85 0.49 -9.83 -6.86
C SER A 85 1.12 -8.47 -6.63
N PHE A 86 1.54 -8.18 -5.39
CA PHE A 86 2.25 -6.96 -5.05
C PHE A 86 3.52 -6.81 -5.90
N HIS A 87 4.37 -7.85 -5.96
CA HIS A 87 5.59 -7.83 -6.75
C HIS A 87 5.35 -7.59 -8.25
N ARG A 88 4.26 -8.12 -8.82
CA ARG A 88 3.88 -7.87 -10.23
C ARG A 88 3.48 -6.43 -10.50
N HIS A 89 2.87 -5.75 -9.53
CA HIS A 89 2.39 -4.38 -9.69
C HIS A 89 3.39 -3.32 -9.20
N LEU A 90 4.56 -3.73 -8.70
CA LEU A 90 5.62 -2.78 -8.36
C LEU A 90 6.23 -2.16 -9.62
N PRO A 91 6.38 -0.83 -9.70
CA PRO A 91 7.09 -0.17 -10.79
C PRO A 91 8.61 -0.35 -10.63
N LEU A 92 9.10 -1.59 -10.78
CA LEU A 92 10.49 -1.98 -10.51
C LEU A 92 11.50 -1.09 -11.27
N ASN A 93 11.20 -0.71 -12.50
CA ASN A 93 12.06 0.18 -13.31
C ASN A 93 12.28 1.55 -12.65
N ARG A 94 11.29 2.06 -11.90
CA ARG A 94 11.37 3.33 -11.19
C ARG A 94 11.95 3.19 -9.78
N MET A 95 11.98 1.98 -9.23
CA MET A 95 12.47 1.68 -7.88
C MET A 95 13.93 1.23 -7.85
N ARG A 96 14.48 0.79 -8.98
CA ARG A 96 15.83 0.24 -9.07
C ARG A 96 16.84 1.32 -9.46
N PHE A 97 18.05 1.18 -8.94
CA PHE A 97 19.19 1.98 -9.35
C PHE A 97 19.56 1.62 -10.80
N HIS A 98 19.68 2.62 -11.69
CA HIS A 98 19.88 2.38 -13.13
C HIS A 98 21.17 1.62 -13.45
N VAL A 99 22.25 1.86 -12.69
CA VAL A 99 23.57 1.26 -12.96
C VAL A 99 23.73 -0.11 -12.29
N MET A 100 23.08 -0.34 -11.14
CA MET A 100 23.05 -1.66 -10.50
C MET A 100 21.62 -2.01 -10.09
N PRO A 101 20.90 -2.80 -10.89
CA PRO A 101 19.50 -3.14 -10.63
C PRO A 101 19.28 -3.89 -9.31
N ASN A 102 20.31 -4.46 -8.69
CA ASN A 102 20.19 -5.14 -7.39
C ASN A 102 20.04 -4.18 -6.19
N ARG A 103 20.14 -2.87 -6.40
CA ARG A 103 20.02 -1.85 -5.35
C ARG A 103 18.78 -0.99 -5.54
N ALA A 104 18.11 -0.68 -4.43
CA ALA A 104 17.00 0.26 -4.42
C ALA A 104 17.50 1.69 -4.68
N ALA A 105 16.78 2.40 -5.54
CA ALA A 105 16.97 3.82 -5.75
C ALA A 105 16.35 4.60 -4.61
N VAL A 106 17.17 5.42 -3.94
CA VAL A 106 16.74 6.30 -2.84
C VAL A 106 16.66 7.75 -3.32
N TRP A 107 17.46 8.09 -4.32
CA TRP A 107 17.60 9.42 -4.87
C TRP A 107 17.36 9.42 -6.38
N THR A 108 16.96 10.56 -6.94
CA THR A 108 16.82 10.79 -8.37
C THR A 108 17.57 12.07 -8.70
N CYS A 109 18.58 11.97 -9.55
CA CYS A 109 19.28 13.13 -10.13
C CYS A 109 18.53 13.58 -11.39
N VAL A 110 18.35 14.90 -11.54
CA VAL A 110 17.81 15.51 -12.75
C VAL A 110 18.87 16.45 -13.32
N LYS A 111 19.51 16.04 -14.43
CA LYS A 111 20.53 16.85 -15.12
C LYS A 111 20.23 16.86 -16.61
N SER A 112 20.17 18.06 -17.21
CA SER A 112 19.94 18.24 -18.65
C SER A 112 18.79 17.39 -19.23
N ASN A 113 17.62 17.45 -18.57
CA ASN A 113 16.41 16.70 -18.91
C ASN A 113 16.50 15.16 -18.80
N ARG A 114 17.59 14.60 -18.25
CA ARG A 114 17.71 13.17 -17.93
C ARG A 114 17.45 12.92 -16.45
N LYS A 115 16.62 11.91 -16.16
CA LYS A 115 16.33 11.46 -14.79
C LYS A 115 17.08 10.18 -14.50
N ILE A 116 18.00 10.21 -13.54
CA ILE A 116 18.82 9.06 -13.16
C ILE A 116 18.53 8.72 -11.71
N ASN A 117 17.90 7.58 -11.49
CA ASN A 117 17.76 6.98 -10.17
C ASN A 117 19.12 6.53 -9.64
N LEU A 118 19.44 6.90 -8.39
CA LEU A 118 20.70 6.68 -7.68
C LEU A 118 20.47 5.92 -6.36
N SER A 119 21.37 4.99 -6.05
CA SER A 119 21.47 4.39 -4.71
C SER A 119 22.19 5.33 -3.75
N LYS A 120 22.05 5.13 -2.43
CA LYS A 120 22.77 5.91 -1.40
C LYS A 120 24.29 6.01 -1.64
N PRO A 121 25.05 4.90 -1.85
CA PRO A 121 26.49 4.99 -2.05
C PRO A 121 26.85 5.68 -3.37
N ALA A 122 26.06 5.46 -4.43
CA ALA A 122 26.28 6.15 -5.71
C ALA A 122 26.11 7.67 -5.57
N ALA A 123 25.05 8.12 -4.89
CA ALA A 123 24.81 9.54 -4.63
C ALA A 123 25.97 10.16 -3.82
N LYS A 124 26.47 9.47 -2.79
CA LYS A 124 27.60 9.93 -1.99
C LYS A 124 28.86 10.15 -2.84
N ILE A 125 29.26 9.14 -3.62
CA ILE A 125 30.47 9.23 -4.46
C ILE A 125 30.36 10.36 -5.49
N LEU A 126 29.18 10.53 -6.10
CA LEU A 126 28.96 11.54 -7.14
C LEU A 126 29.00 12.98 -6.60
N ILE A 127 28.62 13.18 -5.33
CA ILE A 127 28.74 14.47 -4.62
C ILE A 127 30.18 14.70 -4.15
N GLU A 128 30.88 13.65 -3.69
CA GLU A 128 32.27 13.73 -3.23
C GLU A 128 33.26 14.02 -4.37
N LYS A 129 32.98 13.54 -5.60
CA LYS A 129 33.81 13.74 -6.80
C LYS A 129 33.37 14.92 -7.69
N PRO A 130 32.81 15.97 -7.09
CA PRO A 130 31.94 17.01 -7.70
C PRO A 130 31.36 16.74 -9.11
N MET A 131 30.78 15.57 -9.37
CA MET A 131 30.21 15.24 -10.70
C MET A 131 28.76 15.74 -10.85
N ILE A 132 28.06 15.91 -9.72
CA ILE A 132 26.66 16.31 -9.62
C ILE A 132 26.52 17.27 -8.43
N ASP A 133 25.77 18.35 -8.61
CA ASP A 133 25.44 19.27 -7.52
C ASP A 133 24.34 18.66 -6.64
N VAL A 134 24.43 18.88 -5.32
CA VAL A 134 23.43 18.51 -4.34
C VAL A 134 22.03 19.06 -4.72
N LYS A 135 21.96 20.23 -5.37
CA LYS A 135 20.71 20.84 -5.86
C LYS A 135 20.03 20.03 -6.96
N GLU A 136 20.78 19.24 -7.72
CA GLU A 136 20.28 18.40 -8.81
C GLU A 136 19.69 17.07 -8.31
N ILE A 137 19.80 16.78 -7.01
CA ILE A 137 19.40 15.50 -6.40
C ILE A 137 18.12 15.68 -5.58
N ARG A 138 17.12 14.83 -5.85
CA ARG A 138 15.85 14.78 -5.12
C ARG A 138 15.61 13.39 -4.53
N ARG A 139 14.87 13.30 -3.43
CA ARG A 139 14.48 11.98 -2.88
C ARG A 139 13.50 11.32 -3.84
N SER A 140 13.70 10.03 -4.13
CA SER A 140 12.74 9.29 -4.95
C SER A 140 11.42 9.13 -4.19
N VAL A 141 10.29 9.35 -4.88
CA VAL A 141 8.94 9.16 -4.33
C VAL A 141 8.70 7.70 -3.92
N LEU A 142 9.40 6.76 -4.57
CA LEU A 142 9.31 5.33 -4.32
C LEU A 142 10.44 4.82 -3.41
N ALA A 143 11.17 5.72 -2.73
CA ALA A 143 12.23 5.33 -1.82
C ALA A 143 11.63 4.54 -0.64
N PRO A 144 12.19 3.37 -0.28
CA PRO A 144 11.69 2.58 0.85
C PRO A 144 11.79 3.37 2.16
N HIS A 145 10.79 3.22 3.04
CA HIS A 145 10.76 3.91 4.35
C HIS A 145 11.97 3.57 5.23
N THR A 146 12.54 2.37 5.11
CA THR A 146 13.79 1.95 5.78
C THR A 146 15.04 2.62 5.22
N ALA A 147 14.94 3.56 4.27
CA ALA A 147 16.07 4.31 3.76
C ALA A 147 16.65 5.34 4.75
N HIS A 148 16.13 5.48 5.97
CA HIS A 148 16.77 6.28 7.01
C HIS A 148 18.01 5.57 7.57
N GLY A 149 19.20 5.91 7.08
CA GLY A 149 20.48 5.45 7.62
C GLY A 149 21.47 6.62 7.75
N PRO A 150 22.65 6.42 8.37
CA PRO A 150 23.61 7.48 8.68
C PRO A 150 24.16 8.22 7.43
N GLN A 151 24.07 7.61 6.25
CA GLN A 151 24.44 8.23 4.97
C GLN A 151 23.35 9.23 4.48
N ASP A 152 22.09 9.04 4.88
CA ASP A 152 20.94 9.89 4.52
C ASP A 152 20.95 11.18 5.35
N SER A 153 21.42 11.13 6.61
CA SER A 153 21.61 12.32 7.45
C SER A 153 22.75 13.20 6.94
N PHE A 154 23.83 12.62 6.38
CA PHE A 154 24.89 13.38 5.71
C PHE A 154 24.36 14.20 4.52
N LEU A 155 23.60 13.55 3.62
CA LEU A 155 23.02 14.22 2.45
C LEU A 155 21.97 15.26 2.84
N ARG A 156 21.12 14.98 3.84
CA ARG A 156 20.18 15.97 4.38
C ARG A 156 20.89 17.15 5.06
N ARG A 157 21.99 16.91 5.77
CA ARG A 157 22.76 17.96 6.45
C ARG A 157 23.47 18.86 5.43
N ARG A 158 24.04 18.28 4.36
CA ARG A 158 24.66 19.04 3.25
C ARG A 158 23.63 19.80 2.41
N MET A 159 22.46 19.21 2.13
CA MET A 159 21.32 19.93 1.53
C MET A 159 20.85 21.11 2.41
N ARG A 160 20.81 20.97 3.74
CA ARG A 160 20.46 22.07 4.65
C ARG A 160 21.48 23.21 4.64
N THR A 161 22.77 22.89 4.57
CA THR A 161 23.82 23.92 4.53
C THR A 161 23.82 24.70 3.23
N ASP A 162 23.53 24.05 2.09
CA ASP A 162 23.45 24.74 0.78
C ASP A 162 22.19 25.61 0.63
N VAL A 163 21.08 25.29 1.32
CA VAL A 163 19.88 26.14 1.37
C VAL A 163 20.11 27.39 2.22
N LEU A 164 20.90 27.29 3.30
CA LEU A 164 21.23 28.42 4.18
C LEU A 164 22.32 29.34 3.59
N LEU A 165 23.21 28.82 2.74
CA LEU A 165 24.27 29.61 2.08
C LEU A 165 23.80 30.34 0.81
N ASN A 166 22.60 30.06 0.32
CA ASN A 166 22.09 30.61 -0.95
C ASN A 166 20.88 31.53 -0.79
N GLN A 167 20.61 32.04 0.43
CA GLN A 167 19.75 33.21 0.58
C GLN A 167 20.53 34.47 0.17
N PRO A 168 19.96 35.36 -0.67
CA PRO A 168 20.60 36.65 -0.94
C PRO A 168 20.76 37.37 0.40
N ARG A 169 21.98 37.80 0.71
CA ARG A 169 22.23 38.71 1.82
C ARG A 169 21.46 39.99 1.54
N GLY A 170 20.24 40.08 2.05
CA GLY A 170 19.47 41.31 2.08
C GLY A 170 20.32 42.37 2.78
N GLN A 171 20.62 43.44 2.05
CA GLN A 171 21.24 44.64 2.58
C GLN A 171 20.35 45.16 3.70
N PHE A 172 20.82 45.03 4.95
CA PHE A 172 20.30 45.83 6.05
C PHE A 172 20.86 47.25 5.85
N ASN A 173 20.07 48.12 5.21
CA ASN A 173 20.28 49.55 5.32
C ASN A 173 19.87 49.98 6.72
N LEU A 174 20.85 50.44 7.50
CA LEU A 174 20.65 51.22 8.71
C LEU A 174 20.29 52.65 8.29
N HIS A 175 19.06 53.07 8.57
CA HIS A 175 18.77 54.44 8.96
C HIS A 175 17.54 54.50 9.84
#